data_AF-A0A1M5JR03-F1
#
_entry.id   AF-A0A1M5JR03-F1
#
_cell.length_a   1.000
_cell.length_b   1.000
_cell.length_c   1.000
_cell.angle_alpha   90.00
_cell.angle_beta   90.00
_cell.angle_gamma   90.00
#
_symmetry.space_group_name_H-M   'P 1'
#
loop_
_entity.id
_entity.type
_entity.pdbx_description
1 polymer ?
#
loop_
_entity_poly.entity_id
_entity_poly.type
_entity_poly.pdbx_seq_one_letter_code
_entity_poly.pdbx_strand_id
1 'polypeptide(L)'
;MLKFNTIPFIAIAATLVLSCTKSTDSDCPKDRMCTEEFRSLTVSFTDNKGASTAAKNYSAVLVRTGDTIKSNLNATSNMVPGAFIVIDDSYTSKLSETGDEIKVSATSVQTNQTKSTVIKVSGGKCACHIEKVSGAEKVAFD
;
A
#
# COMPACT_ATOMS: atom_id res chain seq x y z
N MET A 1 -34.00 24.72 -56.97
CA MET A 1 -32.63 24.95 -56.46
C MET A 1 -32.66 24.80 -54.95
N LEU A 2 -32.13 23.70 -54.41
CA LEU A 2 -32.17 23.40 -52.98
C LEU A 2 -31.28 24.40 -52.20
N LYS A 3 -31.86 25.07 -51.21
CA LYS A 3 -31.13 25.85 -50.22
C LYS A 3 -30.51 24.88 -49.22
N PHE A 4 -29.20 24.67 -49.30
CA PHE A 4 -28.45 23.94 -48.28
C PHE A 4 -28.35 24.79 -47.02
N ASN A 5 -29.17 24.48 -46.03
CA ASN A 5 -29.11 25.08 -44.71
C ASN A 5 -27.91 24.45 -43.98
N THR A 6 -26.79 25.17 -43.87
CA THR A 6 -25.50 24.68 -43.34
C THR A 6 -25.45 24.54 -41.82
N ILE A 7 -26.59 24.70 -41.14
CA ILE A 7 -26.68 24.78 -39.68
C ILE A 7 -26.57 23.43 -38.94
N PRO A 8 -26.97 22.24 -39.47
CA PRO A 8 -26.91 21.00 -38.69
C PRO A 8 -25.52 20.35 -38.68
N PHE A 9 -24.57 20.82 -39.52
CA PHE A 9 -23.24 20.20 -39.62
C PHE A 9 -22.27 20.66 -38.54
N ILE A 10 -22.55 21.78 -37.85
CA ILE A 10 -21.68 22.34 -36.81
C ILE A 10 -21.89 21.65 -35.44
N ALA A 11 -23.05 21.02 -35.21
CA ALA A 11 -23.39 20.44 -33.91
C ALA A 11 -22.70 19.08 -33.62
N ILE A 12 -22.24 18.35 -34.64
CA ILE A 12 -21.60 17.03 -34.49
C ILE A 12 -20.08 17.15 -34.25
N ALA A 13 -19.47 18.30 -34.56
CA ALA A 13 -18.03 18.52 -34.38
C ALA A 13 -17.62 18.83 -32.93
N ALA A 14 -18.57 19.09 -32.02
CA ALA A 14 -18.31 19.55 -30.66
C ALA A 14 -18.09 18.43 -29.62
N THR A 15 -18.30 17.15 -29.96
CA THR A 15 -18.26 16.05 -28.98
C THR A 15 -16.96 15.25 -28.96
N LEU A 16 -15.97 15.59 -29.80
CA LEU A 16 -14.73 14.79 -29.97
C LEU A 16 -13.54 15.23 -29.10
N VAL A 17 -13.66 16.27 -28.28
CA VAL A 17 -12.53 16.83 -27.50
C VAL A 17 -12.44 16.40 -26.04
N LEU A 18 -13.26 15.46 -25.58
CA LEU A 18 -13.11 14.85 -24.25
C LEU A 18 -12.33 13.51 -24.30
N SER A 19 -11.28 13.46 -25.14
CA SER A 19 -10.26 12.42 -24.98
C SER A 19 -9.53 12.68 -23.66
N CYS A 20 -9.89 11.93 -22.63
CA CYS A 20 -9.14 11.87 -21.39
C CYS A 20 -7.68 11.55 -21.70
N THR A 21 -6.78 12.52 -21.54
CA THR A 21 -5.35 12.26 -21.49
C THR A 21 -5.11 11.43 -20.24
N LYS A 22 -4.88 10.12 -20.41
CA LYS A 22 -4.24 9.32 -19.37
C LYS A 22 -2.89 9.99 -19.09
N SER A 23 -2.69 10.44 -17.86
CA SER A 23 -1.43 11.01 -17.39
C SER A 23 -0.33 10.00 -17.69
N THR A 24 0.52 10.31 -18.66
CA THR A 24 1.78 9.59 -18.82
C THR A 24 2.63 9.86 -17.57
N ASP A 25 3.49 8.93 -17.19
CA ASP A 25 4.44 9.00 -16.05
C ASP A 25 5.45 10.17 -16.12
N SER A 26 5.14 11.21 -16.90
CA SER A 26 5.90 12.44 -17.11
C SER A 26 6.24 13.25 -15.84
N ASP A 27 5.63 12.94 -14.69
CA ASP A 27 5.91 13.63 -13.43
C ASP A 27 7.13 13.06 -12.67
N CYS A 28 7.59 11.85 -13.02
CA CYS A 28 8.73 11.24 -12.36
C CYS A 28 10.06 11.57 -13.04
N PRO A 29 11.18 11.62 -12.29
CA PRO A 29 12.50 11.89 -12.86
C PRO A 29 12.81 10.97 -14.04
N LYS A 30 13.18 11.53 -15.19
CA LYS A 30 13.40 10.78 -16.45
C LYS A 30 14.59 9.84 -16.39
N ASP A 31 15.50 10.09 -15.46
CA ASP A 31 16.71 9.32 -15.16
C ASP A 31 16.51 8.34 -13.99
N ARG A 32 15.27 8.13 -13.53
CA ARG A 32 14.96 7.15 -12.49
C ARG A 32 15.32 5.74 -12.97
N MET A 33 16.36 5.16 -12.38
CA MET A 33 16.70 3.75 -12.50
C MET A 33 16.19 3.00 -11.28
N CYS A 34 15.31 2.02 -11.47
CA CYS A 34 14.87 1.13 -10.40
C CYS A 34 15.68 -0.16 -10.45
N THR A 35 16.00 -0.71 -9.27
CA THR A 35 16.57 -2.05 -9.15
C THR A 35 15.47 -3.11 -9.28
N GLU A 36 15.82 -4.31 -9.72
CA GLU A 36 14.93 -5.49 -9.72
C GLU A 36 14.79 -6.12 -8.31
N GLU A 37 15.06 -5.35 -7.26
CA GLU A 37 14.86 -5.76 -5.87
C GLU A 37 13.35 -5.84 -5.59
N PHE A 38 12.92 -6.80 -4.76
CA PHE A 38 11.56 -6.79 -4.23
C PHE A 38 11.61 -6.58 -2.72
N ARG A 39 10.99 -5.51 -2.23
CA ARG A 39 10.94 -5.18 -0.80
C ARG A 39 9.60 -5.53 -0.17
N SER A 40 9.69 -5.98 1.08
CA SER A 40 8.54 -6.19 1.95
C SER A 40 8.91 -5.85 3.39
N LEU A 41 7.93 -5.42 4.16
CA LEU A 41 8.09 -5.09 5.58
C LEU A 41 7.33 -6.10 6.43
N THR A 42 8.00 -6.60 7.45
CA THR A 42 7.45 -7.58 8.39
C THR A 42 7.31 -6.95 9.78
N VAL A 43 6.24 -7.31 10.49
CA VAL A 43 6.08 -7.05 11.93
C VAL A 43 5.90 -8.39 12.64
N SER A 44 6.67 -8.60 13.71
CA SER A 44 6.61 -9.81 14.54
C SER A 44 5.99 -9.51 15.89
N PHE A 45 5.04 -10.35 16.27
CA PHE A 45 4.48 -10.39 17.62
C PHE A 45 5.18 -11.47 18.43
N THR A 46 5.71 -11.10 19.59
CA THR A 46 6.47 -11.99 20.47
C THR A 46 5.78 -12.17 21.82
N ASP A 47 6.19 -13.18 22.58
CA ASP A 47 5.89 -13.22 24.01
C ASP A 47 6.66 -12.12 24.77
N ASN A 48 6.42 -12.04 26.08
CA ASN A 48 7.07 -11.09 26.99
C ASN A 48 8.57 -11.35 27.21
N LYS A 49 9.11 -12.46 26.69
CA LYS A 49 10.54 -12.80 26.70
C LYS A 49 11.19 -12.53 25.34
N GLY A 50 10.42 -12.05 24.35
CA GLY A 50 10.91 -11.74 23.01
C GLY A 50 10.95 -12.95 22.06
N ALA A 51 10.41 -14.11 22.45
CA ALA A 51 10.33 -15.28 21.59
C ALA A 51 9.11 -15.21 20.65
N SER A 52 9.25 -15.75 19.44
CA SER A 52 8.15 -15.88 18.48
C SER A 52 6.99 -16.67 19.08
N THR A 53 5.77 -16.14 18.96
CA THR A 53 4.57 -16.77 19.51
C THR A 53 3.40 -16.66 18.56
N ALA A 54 2.48 -17.63 18.60
CA ALA A 54 1.33 -17.65 17.70
C ALA A 54 0.38 -16.47 17.97
N ALA A 55 -0.03 -15.80 16.90
CA ALA A 55 -1.01 -14.73 16.93
C ALA A 55 -2.12 -14.98 15.89
N LYS A 56 -3.32 -14.52 16.19
CA LYS A 56 -4.54 -14.62 15.37
C LYS A 56 -5.14 -13.23 15.16
N ASN A 57 -6.19 -13.14 14.34
CA ASN A 57 -6.92 -11.89 14.06
C ASN A 57 -6.00 -10.76 13.60
N TYR A 58 -4.99 -11.10 12.79
CA TYR A 58 -4.08 -10.13 12.23
C TYR A 58 -4.83 -9.12 11.33
N SER A 59 -4.44 -7.86 11.43
CA SER A 59 -4.92 -6.78 10.57
C SER A 59 -3.83 -5.74 10.34
N ALA A 60 -3.76 -5.23 9.10
CA ALA A 60 -2.98 -4.06 8.72
C ALA A 60 -3.88 -3.09 7.97
N VAL A 61 -3.93 -1.85 8.42
CA VAL A 61 -4.83 -0.82 7.88
C VAL A 61 -4.06 0.47 7.63
N LEU A 62 -4.16 1.00 6.42
CA LEU A 62 -3.65 2.32 6.07
C LEU A 62 -4.50 3.37 6.78
N VAL A 63 -3.93 4.11 7.73
CA VAL A 63 -4.69 5.01 8.60
C VAL A 63 -5.34 6.15 7.82
N ARG A 64 -4.65 6.68 6.80
CA ARG A 64 -5.13 7.81 5.99
C ARG A 64 -6.42 7.49 5.24
N THR A 65 -6.58 6.27 4.73
CA THR A 65 -7.72 5.91 3.86
C THR A 65 -8.68 4.91 4.52
N GLY A 66 -8.25 4.21 5.57
CA GLY A 66 -8.98 3.09 6.15
C GLY A 66 -8.86 1.80 5.36
N ASP A 67 -8.05 1.77 4.29
CA ASP A 67 -7.91 0.59 3.44
C ASP A 67 -7.18 -0.53 4.18
N THR A 68 -7.74 -1.74 4.10
CA THR A 68 -7.05 -2.94 4.57
C THR A 68 -5.94 -3.32 3.61
N ILE A 69 -4.75 -3.55 4.14
CA ILE A 69 -3.60 -4.03 3.38
C ILE A 69 -3.63 -5.56 3.39
N LYS A 70 -3.70 -6.12 2.19
CA LYS A 70 -3.59 -7.56 1.94
C LYS A 70 -2.35 -7.79 1.09
N SER A 71 -1.21 -8.05 1.72
CA SER A 71 -0.02 -8.52 1.00
C SER A 71 -0.26 -9.95 0.54
N ASN A 72 0.02 -10.23 -0.74
CA ASN A 72 -0.09 -11.56 -1.33
C ASN A 72 0.90 -12.55 -0.70
N LEU A 73 1.92 -12.04 -0.01
CA LEU A 73 2.96 -12.83 0.65
C LEU A 73 2.59 -13.26 2.07
N ASN A 74 1.45 -12.81 2.62
CA ASN A 74 1.04 -13.22 3.95
C ASN A 74 0.89 -14.75 4.11
N ALA A 75 0.68 -15.49 3.03
CA ALA A 75 0.67 -16.94 3.05
C ALA A 75 2.03 -17.55 3.45
N THR A 76 3.16 -16.96 3.05
CA THR A 76 4.52 -17.46 3.34
C THR A 76 5.03 -17.05 4.73
N SER A 77 4.56 -15.91 5.26
CA SER A 77 4.89 -15.44 6.62
C SER A 77 4.46 -16.39 7.75
N ASN A 78 3.49 -17.27 7.48
CA ASN A 78 3.00 -18.25 8.45
C ASN A 78 4.04 -19.32 8.85
N MET A 79 5.23 -19.33 8.23
CA MET A 79 6.34 -20.22 8.63
C MET A 79 6.97 -19.84 9.98
N VAL A 80 6.87 -18.58 10.40
CA VAL A 80 7.36 -18.11 11.71
C VAL A 80 6.17 -17.65 12.56
N PRO A 81 5.90 -18.29 13.72
CA PRO A 81 4.79 -17.90 14.58
C PRO A 81 4.83 -16.41 14.95
N GLY A 82 3.73 -15.71 14.67
CA GLY A 82 3.56 -14.30 15.03
C GLY A 82 4.23 -13.30 14.09
N ALA A 83 4.93 -13.74 13.04
CA ALA A 83 5.46 -12.84 12.02
C ALA A 83 4.44 -12.65 10.88
N PHE A 84 4.24 -11.39 10.46
CA PHE A 84 3.35 -11.04 9.36
C PHE A 84 4.02 -10.09 8.39
N ILE A 85 3.92 -10.38 7.09
CA ILE A 85 4.31 -9.44 6.03
C ILE A 85 3.21 -8.38 5.93
N VAL A 86 3.53 -7.19 6.43
CA VAL A 86 2.58 -6.09 6.55
C VAL A 86 2.26 -5.49 5.20
N ILE A 87 3.28 -5.22 4.40
CA ILE A 87 3.18 -4.52 3.13
C ILE A 87 4.39 -4.86 2.26
N ASP A 88 4.23 -4.72 0.94
CA ASP A 88 5.27 -4.96 -0.05
C ASP A 88 5.17 -3.96 -1.21
N ASP A 89 6.11 -4.05 -2.16
CA ASP A 89 6.22 -3.14 -3.30
C ASP A 89 4.96 -3.03 -4.17
N SER A 90 4.02 -3.98 -4.10
CA SER A 90 2.73 -3.87 -4.81
C SER A 90 1.84 -2.73 -4.30
N TYR A 91 2.16 -2.14 -3.13
CA TYR A 91 1.45 -1.00 -2.55
C TYR A 91 2.16 0.34 -2.76
N THR A 92 3.31 0.38 -3.44
CA THR A 92 4.12 1.59 -3.61
C THR A 92 3.30 2.78 -4.12
N SER A 93 2.48 2.60 -5.16
CA SER A 93 1.65 3.67 -5.75
C SER A 93 0.45 4.11 -4.89
N LYS A 94 0.11 3.37 -3.83
CA LYS A 94 -1.00 3.69 -2.91
C LYS A 94 -0.52 4.49 -1.68
N LEU A 95 0.78 4.47 -1.42
CA LEU A 95 1.41 5.21 -0.35
C LEU A 95 1.77 6.63 -0.80
N SER A 96 1.86 7.54 0.16
CA SER A 96 2.41 8.88 -0.06
C SER A 96 3.94 8.89 -0.03
N GLU A 97 4.54 9.85 -0.72
CA GLU A 97 6.00 10.07 -0.73
C GLU A 97 6.54 10.47 0.65
N THR A 98 5.75 11.23 1.42
CA THR A 98 6.09 11.64 2.79
C THR A 98 5.87 10.53 3.83
N GLY A 99 5.31 9.40 3.40
CA GLY A 99 5.02 8.24 4.21
C GLY A 99 3.64 8.28 4.86
N ASP A 100 2.96 7.14 4.80
CA ASP A 100 1.67 6.92 5.44
C ASP A 100 1.81 6.02 6.66
N GLU A 101 0.92 6.24 7.62
CA GLU A 101 0.81 5.39 8.81
C GLU A 101 0.00 4.14 8.51
N ILE A 102 0.51 3.00 8.95
CA ILE A 102 -0.13 1.71 8.88
C ILE A 102 -0.28 1.21 10.31
N LYS A 103 -1.53 1.04 10.75
CA LYS A 103 -1.84 0.40 12.02
C LYS A 103 -1.83 -1.11 11.83
N VAL A 104 -0.99 -1.78 12.59
CA VAL A 104 -0.85 -3.24 12.59
C VAL A 104 -1.34 -3.77 13.94
N SER A 105 -2.17 -4.81 13.92
CA SER A 105 -2.69 -5.43 15.14
C SER A 105 -2.76 -6.94 15.01
N ALA A 106 -2.55 -7.63 16.13
CA ALA A 106 -2.80 -9.06 16.24
C ALA A 106 -3.16 -9.43 17.69
N THR A 107 -3.80 -10.58 17.85
CA THR A 107 -4.23 -11.13 19.13
C THR A 107 -3.39 -12.36 19.47
N SER A 108 -2.79 -12.41 20.65
CA SER A 108 -2.09 -13.61 21.16
C SER A 108 -3.05 -14.79 21.22
N VAL A 109 -2.63 -15.94 20.70
CA VAL A 109 -3.41 -17.19 20.84
C VAL A 109 -3.41 -17.68 22.30
N GLN A 110 -2.32 -17.43 23.03
CA GLN A 110 -2.14 -17.93 24.40
C GLN A 110 -2.89 -17.08 25.43
N THR A 111 -2.77 -15.76 25.35
CA THR A 111 -3.30 -14.84 26.37
C THR A 111 -4.59 -14.14 25.94
N ASN A 112 -5.01 -14.30 24.68
CA ASN A 112 -6.10 -13.53 24.05
C ASN A 112 -5.93 -12.00 24.11
N GLN A 113 -4.73 -11.51 24.44
CA GLN A 113 -4.42 -10.10 24.41
C GLN A 113 -4.26 -9.61 22.98
N THR A 114 -4.90 -8.50 22.63
CA THR A 114 -4.66 -7.78 21.38
C THR A 114 -3.65 -6.66 21.61
N LYS A 115 -2.60 -6.62 20.80
CA LYS A 115 -1.64 -5.52 20.76
C LYS A 115 -1.70 -4.85 19.39
N SER A 116 -1.29 -3.59 19.34
CA SER A 116 -1.18 -2.84 18.10
C SER A 116 0.09 -2.00 18.09
N THR A 117 0.61 -1.76 16.89
CA THR A 117 1.68 -0.80 16.63
C THR A 117 1.32 0.01 15.40
N VAL A 118 1.96 1.17 15.25
CA VAL A 118 1.89 1.96 14.03
C VAL A 118 3.28 2.01 13.42
N ILE A 119 3.37 1.65 12.14
CA ILE A 119 4.57 1.85 11.33
C ILE A 119 4.29 2.94 10.30
N LYS A 120 5.31 3.70 9.94
CA LYS A 120 5.23 4.69 8.87
C LYS A 120 6.02 4.17 7.67
N VAL A 121 5.39 4.13 6.51
CA VAL A 121 5.95 3.57 5.28
C VAL A 121 5.74 4.54 4.13
N SER A 122 6.82 4.89 3.44
CA SER A 122 6.79 5.71 2.24
C SER A 122 6.76 4.86 0.98
N GLY A 123 6.16 5.45 -0.06
CA GLY A 123 6.16 4.97 -1.42
C GLY A 123 5.89 6.17 -2.32
N GLY A 124 4.87 6.09 -3.14
CA GLY A 124 4.46 7.16 -4.05
C GLY A 124 4.60 6.77 -5.51
N LYS A 125 4.04 7.61 -6.38
CA LYS A 125 4.04 7.41 -7.85
C LYS A 125 5.46 7.22 -8.38
N CYS A 126 6.42 7.95 -7.81
CA CYS A 126 7.80 7.95 -8.29
C CYS A 126 8.74 7.01 -7.54
N ALA A 127 8.31 6.38 -6.43
CA ALA A 127 9.13 5.44 -5.69
C ALA A 127 9.28 4.11 -6.45
N CYS A 128 10.49 3.54 -6.44
CA CYS A 128 10.75 2.20 -6.98
C CYS A 128 10.34 1.10 -6.00
N HIS A 129 10.55 1.35 -4.71
CA HIS A 129 10.25 0.42 -3.61
C HIS A 129 9.58 1.14 -2.46
N ILE A 130 8.94 0.38 -1.60
CA ILE A 130 8.51 0.88 -0.30
C ILE A 130 9.71 1.07 0.63
N GLU A 131 9.61 2.02 1.56
CA GLU A 131 10.62 2.25 2.58
C GLU A 131 9.99 2.44 3.96
N LYS A 132 10.55 1.78 4.97
CA LYS A 132 10.13 2.02 6.36
C LYS A 132 10.72 3.34 6.83
N VAL A 133 9.85 4.30 7.12
CA VAL A 133 10.24 5.59 7.71
C VAL A 133 10.43 5.45 9.22
N SER A 134 9.49 4.81 9.91
CA SER A 134 9.55 4.63 11.37
C SER A 134 8.62 3.53 11.89
N GLY A 135 8.72 3.22 13.18
CA GLY A 135 7.84 2.28 13.88
C GLY A 135 8.50 0.94 14.22
N ALA A 136 7.84 0.20 15.10
CA ALA A 136 8.36 -1.05 15.64
C ALA A 136 8.22 -2.22 14.67
N GLU A 137 9.27 -3.03 14.57
CA GLU A 137 9.26 -4.32 13.85
C GLU A 137 8.86 -5.48 14.76
N LYS A 138 8.96 -5.29 16.09
CA LYS A 138 8.63 -6.29 17.10
C LYS A 138 7.67 -5.70 18.11
N VAL A 139 6.64 -6.46 18.46
CA VAL A 139 5.61 -6.08 19.44
C VAL A 139 5.43 -7.23 20.43
N ALA A 140 5.82 -7.01 21.68
CA ALA A 140 5.66 -8.01 22.73
C ALA A 140 4.23 -7.97 23.31
N PHE A 141 3.61 -9.14 23.42
CA PHE A 141 2.50 -9.37 24.33
C PHE A 141 3.00 -9.33 25.78
N ASP A 142 2.08 -9.06 26.71
CA ASP A 142 2.38 -9.06 28.15
C ASP A 142 2.56 -10.46 28.72
#